data_AF-A0A9X1IL16-F1
#
_entry.id   AF-A0A9X1IL16-F1
#
_cell.length_a   1.000
_cell.length_b   1.000
_cell.length_c   1.000
_cell.angle_alpha   90.00
_cell.angle_beta   90.00
_cell.angle_gamma   90.00
#
_symmetry.space_group_name_H-M   'P 1'
#
loop_
_entity.id
_entity.type
_entity.pdbx_description
1 polymer ?
#
loop_
_entity_poly.entity_id
_entity_poly.type
_entity_poly.pdbx_seq_one_letter_code
_entity_poly.pdbx_strand_id
1 'polypeptide(L)'
;FTLAVAIAALVAGAEFLDEAERGDVLLLADDWNARIEEWCVASGSALGAAHGVASHYVRVAPARVMSDPTALRDVVPLKNRDRDPGLPAAEQVSADVLQLVRFGLRRADDPFVRGTVRLVDAVLRAETPSGPVWRRYGGDGYGEHPDGRPYDRTGQGRPWPLLAGERGHYDLVVGGDPAPHLRTMMRASGRLGLIPEQIWDGDPLPKVGLHPGRPSGSAMPLVWAHAEFVKLATSIRAGRPVDRPEAVWLRYAGQRPHPTHAHWAPWMPVATIRRGQSLRVLSDVPTAVRWRVAGRDDAGEATTALAALGLHAADLPTGALRPGDTILVEFVRAGSREHRIEVTEPVSPPG
;
A
#
# COMPACT_ATOMS: atom_id res chain seq x y z
N PHE A 1 2.18 0.55 -0.86
CA PHE A 1 2.51 1.48 -1.96
C PHE A 1 1.57 1.32 -3.16
N THR A 2 1.56 0.18 -3.85
CA THR A 2 0.84 -0.01 -5.13
C THR A 2 -0.66 0.36 -5.07
N LEU A 3 -1.36 -0.09 -4.03
CA LEU A 3 -2.78 0.23 -3.88
C LEU A 3 -3.03 1.75 -3.73
N ALA A 4 -2.14 2.46 -3.03
CA ALA A 4 -2.22 3.92 -2.88
C ALA A 4 -2.06 4.63 -4.23
N VAL A 5 -1.10 4.18 -5.06
CA VAL A 5 -0.88 4.69 -6.41
C VAL A 5 -2.07 4.39 -7.32
N ALA A 6 -2.60 3.17 -7.27
CA ALA A 6 -3.74 2.77 -8.10
C ALA A 6 -4.99 3.59 -7.78
N ILE A 7 -5.33 3.76 -6.50
CA ILE A 7 -6.44 4.62 -6.07
C ILE A 7 -6.21 6.06 -6.50
N ALA A 8 -4.99 6.58 -6.30
CA ALA A 8 -4.65 7.94 -6.72
C ALA A 8 -4.78 8.13 -8.25
N ALA A 9 -4.39 7.13 -9.03
CA ALA A 9 -4.50 7.14 -10.49
C ALA A 9 -5.96 7.06 -10.95
N LEU A 10 -6.81 6.25 -10.29
CA LEU A 10 -8.24 6.20 -10.59
C LEU A 10 -8.90 7.57 -10.32
N VAL A 11 -8.62 8.19 -9.17
CA VAL A 11 -9.22 9.48 -8.83
C VAL A 11 -8.69 10.63 -9.69
N ALA A 12 -7.37 10.75 -9.84
CA ALA A 12 -6.79 11.81 -10.67
C ALA A 12 -7.14 11.60 -12.15
N GLY A 13 -7.15 10.35 -12.63
CA GLY A 13 -7.50 10.01 -14.00
C GLY A 13 -8.96 10.27 -14.37
N ALA A 14 -9.87 10.29 -13.38
CA ALA A 14 -11.30 10.46 -13.61
C ALA A 14 -11.67 11.82 -14.24
N GLU A 15 -10.80 12.84 -14.15
CA GLU A 15 -11.00 14.12 -14.82
C GLU A 15 -10.93 14.02 -16.35
N PHE A 16 -10.23 13.00 -16.87
CA PHE A 16 -10.07 12.76 -18.30
C PHE A 16 -11.15 11.85 -18.90
N LEU A 17 -12.08 11.35 -18.08
CA LEU A 17 -13.16 10.46 -18.50
C LEU A 17 -14.46 11.25 -18.73
N ASP A 18 -15.35 10.69 -19.54
CA ASP A 18 -16.72 11.18 -19.67
C ASP A 18 -17.50 10.99 -18.35
N GLU A 19 -18.67 11.62 -18.24
CA GLU A 19 -19.40 11.64 -16.98
C GLU A 19 -19.84 10.25 -16.49
N ALA A 20 -20.16 9.33 -17.41
CA ALA A 20 -20.58 7.98 -17.06
C ALA A 20 -19.39 7.15 -16.55
N GLU A 21 -18.30 7.12 -17.31
CA GLU A 21 -17.09 6.39 -16.91
C GLU A 21 -16.43 6.99 -15.66
N ARG A 22 -16.46 8.32 -15.53
CA ARG A 22 -15.98 9.03 -14.33
C ARG A 22 -16.69 8.55 -13.07
N GLY A 23 -18.03 8.44 -13.11
CA GLY A 23 -18.81 7.94 -11.99
C GLY A 23 -18.37 6.55 -11.56
N ASP A 24 -18.24 5.64 -12.52
CA ASP A 24 -17.85 4.25 -12.30
C ASP A 24 -16.43 4.10 -11.73
N VAL A 25 -15.45 4.82 -12.29
CA VAL A 25 -14.07 4.80 -11.79
C VAL A 25 -13.98 5.33 -10.36
N LEU A 26 -14.74 6.37 -10.03
CA LEU A 26 -14.75 6.94 -8.68
C LEU A 26 -15.41 6.01 -7.66
N LEU A 27 -16.44 5.25 -8.05
CA LEU A 27 -17.01 4.21 -7.20
C LEU A 27 -15.98 3.11 -6.90
N LEU A 28 -15.21 2.68 -7.91
CA LEU A 28 -14.14 1.69 -7.73
C LEU A 28 -13.03 2.22 -6.80
N ALA A 29 -12.63 3.48 -6.99
CA ALA A 29 -11.63 4.13 -6.16
C ALA A 29 -12.07 4.23 -4.69
N ASP A 30 -13.34 4.57 -4.43
CA ASP A 30 -13.88 4.64 -3.07
C ASP A 30 -13.90 3.27 -2.39
N ASP A 31 -14.34 2.23 -3.09
CA ASP A 31 -14.38 0.87 -2.55
C ASP A 31 -12.97 0.37 -2.20
N TRP A 32 -12.01 0.53 -3.12
CA TRP A 32 -10.61 0.15 -2.87
C TRP A 32 -10.01 0.96 -1.71
N ASN A 33 -10.30 2.26 -1.64
CA ASN A 33 -9.82 3.11 -0.56
C ASN A 33 -10.44 2.73 0.80
N ALA A 34 -11.68 2.28 0.84
CA ALA A 34 -12.30 1.77 2.07
C ALA A 34 -11.80 0.37 2.48
N ARG A 35 -11.06 -0.34 1.61
CA ARG A 35 -10.60 -1.72 1.85
C ARG A 35 -9.11 -1.88 2.13
N ILE A 36 -8.28 -0.88 1.80
CA ILE A 36 -7.38 -0.31 2.83
C ILE A 36 -6.87 -1.28 3.90
N GLU A 37 -7.44 -1.08 5.08
CA GLU A 37 -7.09 -1.77 6.30
C GLU A 37 -7.51 -3.24 6.29
N GLU A 38 -8.66 -3.56 5.68
CA GLU A 38 -9.15 -4.94 5.56
C GLU A 38 -8.13 -5.84 4.87
N TRP A 39 -7.47 -5.32 3.83
CA TRP A 39 -6.49 -6.08 3.06
C TRP A 39 -5.07 -5.98 3.60
N CYS A 40 -4.70 -4.85 4.20
CA CYS A 40 -3.29 -4.52 4.44
C CYS A 40 -2.91 -4.34 5.90
N VAL A 41 -3.83 -4.43 6.87
CA VAL A 41 -3.48 -4.31 8.30
C VAL A 41 -3.44 -5.68 8.97
N ALA A 42 -2.28 -6.01 9.55
CA ALA A 42 -2.13 -7.12 10.47
C ALA A 42 -2.40 -6.64 11.90
N SER A 43 -3.04 -7.49 12.71
CA SER A 43 -3.27 -7.26 14.14
C SER A 43 -2.76 -8.45 14.95
N GLY A 44 -2.15 -8.17 16.11
CA GLY A 44 -1.62 -9.21 16.99
C GLY A 44 -0.46 -10.03 16.41
N SER A 45 0.34 -9.43 15.51
CA SER A 45 1.58 -10.04 15.00
C SER A 45 2.66 -10.12 16.08
N ALA A 46 3.59 -11.06 15.94
CA ALA A 46 4.72 -11.20 16.87
C ALA A 46 5.63 -9.96 16.81
N LEU A 47 5.87 -9.46 15.59
CA LEU A 47 6.57 -8.21 15.32
C LEU A 47 5.88 -7.02 16.02
N GLY A 48 4.56 -6.91 15.90
CA GLY A 48 3.78 -5.86 16.57
C GLY A 48 3.93 -5.93 18.09
N ALA A 49 3.73 -7.13 18.67
CA ALA A 49 3.85 -7.37 20.10
C ALA A 49 5.24 -7.00 20.66
N ALA A 50 6.31 -7.36 19.96
CA ALA A 50 7.69 -7.06 20.36
C ALA A 50 7.98 -5.53 20.45
N HIS A 51 7.18 -4.71 19.76
CA HIS A 51 7.32 -3.25 19.73
C HIS A 51 6.10 -2.51 20.31
N GLY A 52 5.21 -3.21 21.02
CA GLY A 52 4.02 -2.62 21.65
C GLY A 52 3.01 -2.03 20.64
N VAL A 53 3.01 -2.51 19.40
CA VAL A 53 2.12 -2.11 18.29
C VAL A 53 1.04 -3.17 18.13
N ALA A 54 -0.21 -2.82 18.44
CA ALA A 54 -1.34 -3.76 18.33
C ALA A 54 -1.63 -4.16 16.88
N SER A 55 -1.55 -3.19 15.96
CA SER A 55 -1.83 -3.38 14.54
C SER A 55 -0.94 -2.49 13.67
N HIS A 56 -0.57 -2.96 12.48
CA HIS A 56 0.25 -2.22 11.53
C HIS A 56 -0.05 -2.62 10.09
N TYR A 57 0.27 -1.75 9.14
CA TYR A 57 0.25 -2.12 7.73
C TYR A 57 1.38 -3.10 7.43
N VAL A 58 1.08 -4.12 6.63
CA VAL A 58 2.07 -5.07 6.12
C VAL A 58 2.78 -4.52 4.88
N ARG A 59 3.98 -5.04 4.59
CA ARG A 59 4.73 -4.70 3.38
C ARG A 59 3.93 -5.06 2.11
N VAL A 60 3.51 -6.32 2.01
CA VAL A 60 2.72 -6.87 0.90
C VAL A 60 1.76 -7.91 1.47
N ALA A 61 0.47 -7.76 1.16
CA ALA A 61 -0.53 -8.78 1.46
C ALA A 61 -0.65 -9.77 0.28
N PRO A 62 -0.82 -11.08 0.53
CA PRO A 62 -1.17 -12.03 -0.52
C PRO A 62 -2.53 -11.69 -1.14
N ALA A 63 -2.72 -11.92 -2.45
CA ALA A 63 -3.97 -11.63 -3.14
C ALA A 63 -5.20 -12.31 -2.51
N ARG A 64 -5.00 -13.48 -1.88
CA ARG A 64 -6.02 -14.24 -1.14
C ARG A 64 -6.68 -13.43 -0.02
N VAL A 65 -6.04 -12.36 0.47
CA VAL A 65 -6.61 -11.49 1.53
C VAL A 65 -7.95 -10.86 1.14
N MET A 66 -8.23 -10.70 -0.16
CA MET A 66 -9.51 -10.20 -0.64
C MET A 66 -10.68 -11.13 -0.26
N SER A 67 -10.43 -12.44 -0.21
CA SER A 67 -11.45 -13.44 0.16
C SER A 67 -11.29 -13.97 1.57
N ASP A 68 -10.08 -13.96 2.12
CA ASP A 68 -9.79 -14.55 3.42
C ASP A 68 -8.70 -13.74 4.15
N PRO A 69 -9.04 -12.99 5.21
CA PRO A 69 -8.09 -12.18 5.95
C PRO A 69 -7.02 -13.03 6.66
N THR A 70 -7.23 -14.34 6.85
CA THR A 70 -6.20 -15.22 7.41
C THR A 70 -4.99 -15.37 6.48
N ALA A 71 -5.10 -14.96 5.21
CA ALA A 71 -4.01 -14.94 4.25
C ALA A 71 -2.82 -14.08 4.69
N LEU A 72 -3.00 -13.14 5.63
CA LEU A 72 -1.85 -12.42 6.21
C LEU A 72 -0.90 -13.34 7.00
N ARG A 73 -1.32 -14.55 7.37
CA ARG A 73 -0.48 -15.58 7.99
C ARG A 73 0.29 -16.41 6.97
N ASP A 74 -0.01 -16.26 5.67
CA ASP A 74 0.72 -16.96 4.62
C ASP A 74 2.12 -16.37 4.46
N VAL A 75 3.08 -17.24 4.13
CA VAL A 75 4.47 -16.85 3.89
C VAL A 75 4.56 -16.00 2.62
N VAL A 76 5.21 -14.84 2.74
CA VAL A 76 5.53 -13.97 1.59
C VAL A 76 7.05 -14.01 1.38
N PRO A 77 7.54 -14.57 0.26
CA PRO A 77 8.97 -14.79 0.06
C PRO A 77 9.80 -13.50 0.09
N LEU A 78 10.95 -13.57 0.77
CA LEU A 78 11.98 -12.53 0.75
C LEU A 78 13.04 -12.88 -0.28
N LYS A 79 13.10 -12.09 -1.36
CA LYS A 79 14.07 -12.28 -2.44
C LYS A 79 15.49 -11.88 -2.01
N ASN A 80 16.45 -12.35 -2.80
CA ASN A 80 17.87 -11.94 -2.73
C ASN A 80 18.59 -12.40 -1.46
N ARG A 81 18.25 -13.60 -0.97
CA ARG A 81 18.85 -14.19 0.24
C ARG A 81 19.31 -15.61 -0.07
N ASP A 82 20.36 -16.07 0.62
CA ASP A 82 20.78 -17.47 0.55
C ASP A 82 19.73 -18.40 1.16
N ARG A 83 19.06 -17.95 2.22
CA ARG A 83 17.96 -18.66 2.89
C ARG A 83 16.82 -17.70 3.20
N ASP A 84 15.64 -18.05 2.72
CA ASP A 84 14.39 -17.35 3.07
C ASP A 84 14.01 -17.70 4.52
N PRO A 85 13.75 -16.71 5.38
CA PRO A 85 13.31 -16.95 6.75
C PRO A 85 11.87 -17.49 6.85
N GLY A 86 11.10 -17.51 5.75
CA GLY A 86 9.74 -18.05 5.73
C GLY A 86 8.75 -17.19 6.53
N LEU A 87 8.93 -15.86 6.52
CA LEU A 87 8.11 -14.96 7.33
C LEU A 87 6.71 -14.77 6.72
N PRO A 88 5.64 -14.85 7.53
CA PRO A 88 4.30 -14.44 7.14
C PRO A 88 4.24 -12.98 6.69
N ALA A 89 3.23 -12.62 5.89
CA ALA A 89 2.97 -11.22 5.51
C ALA A 89 2.79 -10.32 6.76
N ALA A 90 2.08 -10.83 7.77
CA ALA A 90 1.83 -10.14 9.04
C ALA A 90 3.10 -9.77 9.82
N GLU A 91 4.23 -10.42 9.53
CA GLU A 91 5.52 -10.20 10.20
C GLU A 91 6.47 -9.34 9.35
N GLN A 92 5.98 -8.74 8.27
CA GLN A 92 6.78 -7.91 7.36
C GLN A 92 6.22 -6.49 7.28
N VAL A 93 7.10 -5.50 7.47
CA VAL A 93 6.77 -4.06 7.37
C VAL A 93 7.71 -3.34 6.39
N SER A 94 7.22 -2.28 5.76
CA SER A 94 8.00 -1.36 4.93
C SER A 94 7.61 0.10 5.19
N ALA A 95 8.44 1.02 4.73
CA ALA A 95 8.14 2.46 4.78
C ALA A 95 7.00 2.89 3.84
N ASP A 96 6.46 1.98 3.03
CA ASP A 96 5.43 2.27 2.01
C ASP A 96 4.12 2.84 2.57
N VAL A 97 3.87 2.69 3.89
CA VAL A 97 2.73 3.29 4.59
C VAL A 97 2.72 4.81 4.47
N LEU A 98 3.90 5.44 4.36
CA LEU A 98 4.04 6.89 4.23
C LEU A 98 3.31 7.42 2.99
N GLN A 99 3.19 6.58 1.96
CA GLN A 99 2.49 6.93 0.72
C GLN A 99 0.99 7.17 0.92
N LEU A 100 0.34 6.45 1.85
CA LEU A 100 -1.08 6.64 2.17
C LEU A 100 -1.33 8.06 2.70
N VAL A 101 -0.39 8.57 3.50
CA VAL A 101 -0.43 9.94 4.04
C VAL A 101 -0.05 10.95 2.98
N ARG A 102 1.06 10.72 2.26
CA ARG A 102 1.56 11.62 1.22
C ARG A 102 0.50 11.92 0.17
N PHE A 103 -0.22 10.89 -0.29
CA PHE A 103 -1.28 11.00 -1.29
C PHE A 103 -2.65 11.41 -0.74
N GLY A 104 -2.80 11.62 0.58
CA GLY A 104 -4.06 12.09 1.15
C GLY A 104 -5.14 11.02 1.27
N LEU A 105 -4.77 9.74 1.29
CA LEU A 105 -5.69 8.63 1.53
C LEU A 105 -5.92 8.40 3.02
N ARG A 106 -4.91 8.65 3.87
CA ARG A 106 -5.01 8.58 5.33
C ARG A 106 -4.46 9.82 5.99
N ARG A 107 -5.04 10.20 7.14
CA ARG A 107 -4.45 11.19 8.03
C ARG A 107 -3.21 10.62 8.69
N ALA A 108 -2.24 11.48 8.99
CA ALA A 108 -0.99 11.07 9.62
C ALA A 108 -1.15 10.67 11.10
N ASP A 109 -2.23 11.13 11.75
CA ASP A 109 -2.60 10.82 13.13
C ASP A 109 -3.43 9.53 13.26
N ASP A 110 -3.76 8.87 12.15
CA ASP A 110 -4.45 7.59 12.12
C ASP A 110 -3.69 6.53 12.95
N PRO A 111 -4.36 5.78 13.85
CA PRO A 111 -3.70 4.82 14.74
C PRO A 111 -2.88 3.75 14.00
N PHE A 112 -3.37 3.26 12.84
CA PHE A 112 -2.64 2.26 12.06
C PHE A 112 -1.40 2.87 11.41
N VAL A 113 -1.51 4.11 10.91
CA VAL A 113 -0.35 4.85 10.37
C VAL A 113 0.69 5.05 11.47
N ARG A 114 0.30 5.61 12.62
CA ARG A 114 1.22 5.88 13.74
C ARG A 114 1.90 4.60 14.26
N GLY A 115 1.11 3.54 14.44
CA GLY A 115 1.61 2.23 14.86
C GLY A 115 2.65 1.68 13.88
N THR A 116 2.37 1.79 12.57
CA THR A 116 3.28 1.32 11.52
C THR A 116 4.54 2.17 11.42
N VAL A 117 4.44 3.50 11.49
CA VAL A 117 5.62 4.39 11.45
C VAL A 117 6.54 4.13 12.63
N ARG A 118 6.00 3.92 13.83
CA ARG A 118 6.79 3.53 15.00
C ARG A 118 7.53 2.21 14.78
N LEU A 119 6.87 1.24 14.15
CA LEU A 119 7.47 -0.06 13.83
C LEU A 119 8.58 0.08 12.78
N VAL A 120 8.33 0.83 11.70
CA VAL A 120 9.31 1.17 10.66
C VAL A 120 10.55 1.83 11.26
N ASP A 121 10.37 2.80 12.14
CA ASP A 121 11.46 3.48 12.83
C ASP A 121 12.23 2.53 13.77
N ALA A 122 11.55 1.57 14.41
CA ALA A 122 12.19 0.62 15.31
C ALA A 122 13.02 -0.45 14.59
N VAL A 123 12.59 -0.92 13.42
CA VAL A 123 13.19 -2.10 12.78
C VAL A 123 13.93 -1.83 11.48
N LEU A 124 13.66 -0.70 10.80
CA LEU A 124 14.26 -0.38 9.50
C LEU A 124 15.26 0.77 9.55
N ARG A 125 15.23 1.59 10.60
CA ARG A 125 16.12 2.75 10.76
C ARG A 125 17.55 2.31 11.04
N ALA A 126 18.50 2.92 10.35
CA ALA A 126 19.93 2.89 10.63
C ALA A 126 20.36 4.28 11.10
N GLU A 127 21.02 4.34 12.26
CA GLU A 127 21.78 5.52 12.65
C GLU A 127 23.12 5.52 11.92
N THR A 128 23.43 6.62 11.24
CA THR A 128 24.69 6.77 10.50
C THR A 128 25.32 8.12 10.80
N PRO A 129 26.62 8.32 10.53
CA PRO A 129 27.25 9.65 10.60
C PRO A 129 26.59 10.69 9.69
N SER A 130 25.87 10.25 8.64
CA SER A 130 25.09 11.12 7.77
C SER A 130 23.72 11.47 8.33
N GLY A 131 23.28 10.86 9.44
CA GLY A 131 21.93 10.96 10.01
C GLY A 131 21.12 9.67 9.82
N PRO A 132 19.87 9.66 10.29
CA PRO A 132 19.02 8.46 10.21
C PRO A 132 18.56 8.18 8.78
N VAL A 133 18.71 6.93 8.34
CA VAL A 133 18.29 6.44 7.01
C VAL A 133 17.61 5.09 7.17
N TRP A 134 16.62 4.76 6.32
CA TRP A 134 15.84 3.54 6.47
C TRP A 134 16.19 2.51 5.40
N ARG A 135 16.05 1.23 5.73
CA ARG A 135 15.99 0.12 4.75
C ARG A 135 14.58 0.02 4.18
N ARG A 136 14.45 -0.64 3.03
CA ARG A 136 13.17 -0.84 2.34
C ARG A 136 12.18 -1.67 3.17
N TYR A 137 12.65 -2.79 3.71
CA TYR A 137 11.88 -3.72 4.54
C TYR A 137 12.80 -4.66 5.34
N GLY A 138 12.25 -5.33 6.34
CA GLY A 138 12.98 -6.26 7.20
C GLY A 138 13.46 -7.49 6.42
N GLY A 139 14.72 -7.87 6.59
CA GLY A 139 15.29 -9.03 5.89
C GLY A 139 15.52 -8.83 4.39
N ASP A 140 15.49 -7.59 3.90
CA ASP A 140 15.90 -7.27 2.54
C ASP A 140 17.34 -7.74 2.24
N GLY A 141 17.55 -8.37 1.10
CA GLY A 141 18.82 -8.99 0.72
C GLY A 141 19.52 -8.33 -0.47
N TYR A 142 18.94 -7.27 -1.06
CA TYR A 142 19.58 -6.60 -2.19
C TYR A 142 20.52 -5.49 -1.72
N GLY A 143 21.79 -5.85 -1.61
CA GLY A 143 22.91 -5.00 -1.25
C GLY A 143 24.16 -5.85 -1.04
N GLU A 144 25.27 -5.23 -0.66
CA GLU A 144 26.56 -5.91 -0.45
C GLU A 144 26.47 -6.99 0.63
N HIS A 145 27.39 -7.95 0.57
CA HIS A 145 27.61 -8.90 1.65
C HIS A 145 28.18 -8.21 2.90
N PRO A 146 28.06 -8.80 4.11
CA PRO A 146 28.62 -8.20 5.34
C PRO A 146 30.13 -7.91 5.29
N ASP A 147 30.87 -8.66 4.48
CA ASP A 147 32.31 -8.48 4.24
C ASP A 147 32.65 -7.43 3.17
N GLY A 148 31.63 -6.74 2.64
CA GLY A 148 31.76 -5.71 1.62
C GLY A 148 31.89 -6.24 0.20
N ARG A 149 31.79 -7.56 -0.04
CA ARG A 149 31.71 -8.08 -1.41
C ARG A 149 30.45 -7.53 -2.11
N PRO A 150 30.54 -7.22 -3.42
CA PRO A 150 29.40 -6.74 -4.18
C PRO A 150 28.22 -7.72 -4.13
N TYR A 151 27.02 -7.18 -4.30
CA TYR A 151 25.82 -7.98 -4.50
C TYR A 151 25.96 -8.92 -5.71
N ASP A 152 25.69 -10.20 -5.52
CA ASP A 152 25.83 -11.26 -6.52
C ASP A 152 24.54 -12.09 -6.69
N ARG A 153 23.38 -11.44 -6.45
CA ARG A 153 22.01 -12.01 -6.31
C ARG A 153 21.61 -12.37 -4.89
N THR A 154 22.54 -12.41 -3.95
CA THR A 154 22.24 -12.43 -2.52
C THR A 154 23.08 -11.41 -1.78
N GLY A 155 22.68 -11.08 -0.55
CA GLY A 155 23.40 -10.13 0.28
C GLY A 155 22.54 -9.56 1.41
N GLN A 156 22.86 -8.32 1.80
CA GLN A 156 22.14 -7.58 2.83
C GLN A 156 21.71 -6.22 2.28
N GLY A 157 20.39 -5.98 2.29
CA GLY A 157 19.83 -4.69 1.92
C GLY A 157 20.34 -3.57 2.83
N ARG A 158 20.86 -2.51 2.21
CA ARG A 158 21.43 -1.36 2.91
C ARG A 158 20.41 -0.22 3.03
N PRO A 159 20.64 0.82 3.86
CA PRO A 159 19.76 1.97 3.95
C PRO A 159 19.74 2.83 2.67
N TRP A 160 18.57 3.38 2.33
CA TRP A 160 18.32 4.17 1.12
C TRP A 160 18.11 5.65 1.47
N PRO A 161 18.98 6.58 1.05
CA PRO A 161 18.82 8.01 1.35
C PRO A 161 17.47 8.58 0.90
N LEU A 162 16.92 8.07 -0.20
CA LEU A 162 15.55 8.33 -0.65
C LEU A 162 14.51 8.23 0.48
N LEU A 163 14.59 7.19 1.31
CA LEU A 163 13.58 6.93 2.35
C LEU A 163 13.65 7.92 3.51
N ALA A 164 14.81 8.56 3.73
CA ALA A 164 14.87 9.72 4.62
C ALA A 164 14.06 10.89 4.02
N GLY A 165 14.11 11.09 2.71
CA GLY A 165 13.29 12.07 1.99
C GLY A 165 11.78 11.82 2.13
N GLU A 166 11.34 10.58 1.96
CA GLU A 166 9.93 10.19 2.15
C GLU A 166 9.47 10.38 3.61
N ARG A 167 10.32 9.99 4.57
CA ARG A 167 10.10 10.23 6.00
C ARG A 167 10.05 11.71 6.35
N GLY A 168 10.80 12.56 5.63
CA GLY A 168 10.73 14.01 5.73
C GLY A 168 9.39 14.58 5.24
N HIS A 169 8.81 14.04 4.17
CA HIS A 169 7.45 14.44 3.76
C HIS A 169 6.42 14.07 4.81
N TYR A 170 6.56 12.92 5.47
CA TYR A 170 5.69 12.57 6.60
C TYR A 170 5.83 13.55 7.76
N ASP A 171 7.06 13.89 8.16
CA ASP A 171 7.32 14.88 9.23
C ASP A 171 6.71 16.24 8.90
N LEU A 172 6.80 16.68 7.64
CA LEU A 172 6.14 17.90 7.19
C LEU A 172 4.62 17.83 7.39
N VAL A 173 3.98 16.69 7.08
CA VAL A 173 2.51 16.53 7.20
C VAL A 173 2.05 16.48 8.65
N VAL A 174 2.84 15.93 9.58
CA VAL A 174 2.50 15.93 11.02
C VAL A 174 2.86 17.25 11.71
N GLY A 175 3.38 18.25 10.98
CA GLY A 175 3.78 19.54 11.53
C GLY A 175 5.14 19.53 12.25
N GLY A 176 5.98 18.54 11.99
CA GLY A 176 7.36 18.45 12.48
C GLY A 176 8.37 19.21 11.61
N ASP A 177 9.67 19.09 11.94
CA ASP A 177 10.76 19.68 11.15
C ASP A 177 11.31 18.66 10.13
N PRO A 178 11.04 18.83 8.82
CA PRO A 178 11.58 17.98 7.76
C PRO A 178 13.04 18.28 7.36
N ALA A 179 13.60 19.43 7.77
CA ALA A 179 14.93 19.87 7.34
C ALA A 179 16.09 18.92 7.73
N PRO A 180 16.07 18.20 8.86
CA PRO A 180 17.08 17.20 9.19
C PRO A 180 17.19 16.09 8.14
N HIS A 181 16.06 15.65 7.56
CA HIS A 181 16.04 14.61 6.53
C HIS A 181 16.68 15.08 5.23
N LEU A 182 16.38 16.32 4.82
CA LEU A 182 17.01 16.95 3.66
C LEU A 182 18.54 17.03 3.83
N ARG A 183 19.01 17.43 5.03
CA ARG A 183 20.44 17.44 5.36
C ARG A 183 21.05 16.03 5.36
N THR A 184 20.31 15.02 5.82
CA THR A 184 20.76 13.62 5.78
C THR A 184 20.98 13.15 4.35
N MET A 185 20.04 13.43 3.43
CA MET A 185 20.21 13.11 2.01
C MET A 185 21.47 13.76 1.42
N MET A 186 21.77 15.02 1.77
CA MET A 186 22.99 15.70 1.31
C MET A 186 24.27 15.09 1.88
N ARG A 187 24.28 14.71 3.17
CA ARG A 187 25.46 14.09 3.81
C ARG A 187 25.74 12.68 3.29
N ALA A 188 24.69 11.97 2.87
CA ALA A 188 24.78 10.66 2.24
C ALA A 188 25.39 10.70 0.82
N SER A 189 25.47 11.87 0.19
CA SER A 189 26.02 12.02 -1.17
C SER A 189 27.51 11.67 -1.26
N GLY A 190 27.93 11.26 -2.47
CA GLY A 190 29.33 11.17 -2.85
C GLY A 190 30.02 12.53 -2.97
N ARG A 191 31.32 12.52 -3.25
CA ARG A 191 32.16 13.74 -3.33
C ARG A 191 31.64 14.82 -4.30
N LEU A 192 30.94 14.41 -5.35
CA LEU A 192 30.39 15.30 -6.38
C LEU A 192 28.92 15.70 -6.10
N GLY A 193 28.40 15.44 -4.90
CA GLY A 193 27.02 15.77 -4.53
C GLY A 193 25.96 14.78 -5.04
N LEU A 194 26.37 13.73 -5.75
CA LEU A 194 25.48 12.70 -6.27
C LEU A 194 24.91 11.83 -5.13
N ILE A 195 23.60 11.83 -4.98
CA ILE A 195 22.88 10.99 -4.01
C ILE A 195 22.81 9.54 -4.53
N PRO A 196 23.31 8.55 -3.77
CA PRO A 196 23.30 7.15 -4.19
C PRO A 196 21.93 6.50 -3.96
N GLU A 197 21.75 5.31 -4.51
CA GLU A 197 20.65 4.41 -4.17
C GLU A 197 20.77 3.94 -2.71
N GLN A 198 21.96 3.47 -2.31
CA GLN A 198 22.21 2.94 -0.97
C GLN A 198 23.48 3.51 -0.34
N ILE A 199 23.53 3.48 0.99
CA ILE A 199 24.70 3.84 1.79
C ILE A 199 25.15 2.69 2.67
N TRP A 200 26.43 2.65 3.01
CA TRP A 200 26.97 1.65 3.93
C TRP A 200 26.57 1.97 5.39
N ASP A 201 26.21 0.93 6.13
CA ASP A 201 25.65 0.98 7.49
C ASP A 201 26.37 0.05 8.48
N GLY A 202 27.35 -0.72 8.01
CA GLY A 202 28.21 -1.56 8.85
C GLY A 202 29.50 -0.88 9.27
N ASP A 203 30.38 -1.64 9.91
CA ASP A 203 31.73 -1.19 10.27
C ASP A 203 32.52 -0.71 9.04
N PRO A 204 33.41 0.29 9.18
CA PRO A 204 34.18 0.79 8.04
C PRO A 204 35.03 -0.32 7.42
N LEU A 205 34.98 -0.44 6.08
CA LEU A 205 35.82 -1.33 5.28
C LEU A 205 36.64 -0.52 4.26
N PRO A 206 37.72 0.17 4.68
CA PRO A 206 38.47 1.08 3.82
C PRO A 206 39.08 0.42 2.59
N LYS A 207 39.44 -0.87 2.67
CA LYS A 207 40.03 -1.63 1.56
C LYS A 207 39.12 -1.73 0.33
N VAL A 208 37.81 -1.63 0.53
CA VAL A 208 36.78 -1.66 -0.52
C VAL A 208 36.00 -0.35 -0.60
N GLY A 209 36.47 0.71 0.07
CA GLY A 209 35.88 2.05 -0.01
C GLY A 209 34.52 2.21 0.68
N LEU A 210 34.11 1.28 1.54
CA LEU A 210 32.84 1.34 2.25
C LEU A 210 33.00 2.03 3.60
N HIS A 211 32.27 3.12 3.81
CA HIS A 211 32.32 3.94 5.02
C HIS A 211 30.91 4.21 5.56
N PRO A 212 30.69 4.12 6.89
CA PRO A 212 29.36 4.35 7.46
C PRO A 212 28.76 5.69 7.03
N GLY A 213 27.52 5.68 6.56
CA GLY A 213 26.81 6.87 6.10
C GLY A 213 27.17 7.35 4.68
N ARG A 214 28.08 6.67 3.98
CA ARG A 214 28.57 7.05 2.65
C ARG A 214 28.08 6.08 1.55
N PRO A 215 28.12 6.47 0.27
CA PRO A 215 27.66 5.61 -0.82
C PRO A 215 28.22 4.19 -0.75
N SER A 216 27.35 3.20 -0.98
CA SER A 216 27.77 1.80 -1.18
C SER A 216 28.26 1.57 -2.62
N GLY A 217 28.42 0.32 -3.05
CA GLY A 217 28.66 -0.07 -4.43
C GLY A 217 27.42 -0.10 -5.33
N SER A 218 26.24 0.30 -4.80
CA SER A 218 24.99 0.44 -5.55
C SER A 218 25.00 1.63 -6.53
N ALA A 219 23.91 1.82 -7.29
CA ALA A 219 23.83 2.88 -8.28
C ALA A 219 24.04 4.28 -7.67
N MET A 220 24.92 5.08 -8.28
CA MET A 220 25.10 6.49 -7.95
C MET A 220 25.46 7.28 -9.22
N PRO A 221 24.65 8.28 -9.64
CA PRO A 221 23.46 8.78 -8.94
C PRO A 221 22.23 7.89 -9.12
N LEU A 222 21.34 7.87 -8.13
CA LEU A 222 19.96 7.43 -8.33
C LEU A 222 19.08 8.65 -8.63
N VAL A 223 18.52 8.73 -9.85
CA VAL A 223 17.66 9.84 -10.27
C VAL A 223 16.42 9.98 -9.37
N TRP A 224 15.87 8.87 -8.90
CA TRP A 224 14.76 8.87 -7.93
C TRP A 224 15.16 9.55 -6.61
N ALA A 225 16.32 9.26 -6.04
CA ALA A 225 16.77 9.92 -4.81
C ALA A 225 16.96 11.43 -4.99
N HIS A 226 17.42 11.86 -6.17
CA HIS A 226 17.51 13.30 -6.50
C HIS A 226 16.13 13.94 -6.67
N ALA A 227 15.20 13.25 -7.32
CA ALA A 227 13.83 13.72 -7.44
C ALA A 227 13.19 13.88 -6.05
N GLU A 228 13.38 12.92 -5.15
CA GLU A 228 12.87 13.02 -3.78
C GLU A 228 13.49 14.18 -3.00
N PHE A 229 14.79 14.42 -3.16
CA PHE A 229 15.46 15.58 -2.57
C PHE A 229 14.82 16.90 -3.02
N VAL A 230 14.62 17.08 -4.34
CA VAL A 230 14.01 18.28 -4.91
C VAL A 230 12.56 18.42 -4.45
N LYS A 231 11.78 17.33 -4.44
CA LYS A 231 10.40 17.32 -3.95
C LYS A 231 10.33 17.71 -2.48
N LEU A 232 11.20 17.19 -1.63
CA LEU A 232 11.23 17.55 -0.21
C LEU A 232 11.59 19.02 -0.02
N ALA A 233 12.67 19.49 -0.65
CA ALA A 233 13.08 20.89 -0.55
C ALA A 233 11.96 21.86 -0.99
N THR A 234 11.25 21.53 -2.06
CA THR A 234 10.12 22.33 -2.55
C THR A 234 8.92 22.23 -1.61
N SER A 235 8.66 21.05 -1.05
CA SER A 235 7.58 20.82 -0.07
C SER A 235 7.78 21.59 1.23
N ILE A 236 9.02 21.70 1.72
CA ILE A 236 9.37 22.52 2.88
C ILE A 236 8.99 23.99 2.64
N ARG A 237 9.30 24.53 1.46
CA ARG A 237 8.92 25.89 1.08
C ARG A 237 7.40 26.06 1.00
N ALA A 238 6.71 25.07 0.44
CA ALA A 238 5.27 25.12 0.22
C ALA A 238 4.43 24.82 1.48
N GLY A 239 5.05 24.31 2.55
CA GLY A 239 4.34 23.87 3.76
C GLY A 239 3.50 22.60 3.57
N ARG A 240 3.61 21.91 2.44
CA ARG A 240 2.90 20.67 2.12
C ARG A 240 3.65 19.85 1.06
N PRO A 241 3.46 18.51 0.99
CA PRO A 241 3.97 17.71 -0.11
C PRO A 241 3.50 18.26 -1.46
N VAL A 242 4.45 18.70 -2.31
CA VAL A 242 4.13 19.31 -3.62
C VAL A 242 3.65 18.29 -4.65
N ASP A 243 3.98 17.02 -4.45
CA ASP A 243 3.57 15.92 -5.33
C ASP A 243 2.35 15.15 -4.81
N ARG A 244 1.62 15.70 -3.82
CA ARG A 244 0.32 15.14 -3.43
C ARG A 244 -0.69 15.36 -4.55
N PRO A 245 -1.34 14.30 -5.07
CA PRO A 245 -2.39 14.46 -6.08
C PRO A 245 -3.55 15.28 -5.51
N GLU A 246 -3.81 16.44 -6.11
CA GLU A 246 -4.81 17.40 -5.61
C GLU A 246 -6.22 16.82 -5.63
N ALA A 247 -6.61 16.13 -6.71
CA ALA A 247 -7.90 15.46 -6.83
C ALA A 247 -8.15 14.45 -5.69
N VAL A 248 -7.11 13.71 -5.30
CA VAL A 248 -7.20 12.73 -4.19
C VAL A 248 -7.37 13.44 -2.85
N TRP A 249 -6.64 14.54 -2.63
CA TRP A 249 -6.80 15.34 -1.42
C TRP A 249 -8.19 15.98 -1.33
N LEU A 250 -8.71 16.53 -2.43
CA LEU A 250 -10.06 17.12 -2.47
C LEU A 250 -11.15 16.07 -2.23
N ARG A 251 -10.95 14.84 -2.73
CA ARG A 251 -11.93 13.76 -2.57
C ARG A 251 -11.92 13.18 -1.16
N TYR A 252 -10.75 12.92 -0.58
CA TYR A 252 -10.64 12.14 0.66
C TYR A 252 -10.16 12.93 1.86
N ALA A 253 -9.28 13.93 1.69
CA ALA A 253 -8.67 14.69 2.78
C ALA A 253 -8.11 13.80 3.92
N GLY A 254 -7.56 12.63 3.58
CA GLY A 254 -7.07 11.63 4.53
C GLY A 254 -8.14 10.79 5.23
N GLN A 255 -9.41 10.93 4.87
CA GLN A 255 -10.53 10.20 5.45
C GLN A 255 -10.89 8.96 4.63
N ARG A 256 -11.35 7.93 5.33
CA ARG A 256 -11.91 6.73 4.70
C ARG A 256 -13.27 7.08 4.08
N PRO A 257 -13.51 6.77 2.80
CA PRO A 257 -14.81 6.99 2.20
C PRO A 257 -15.83 5.99 2.75
N HIS A 258 -17.11 6.31 2.57
CA HIS A 258 -18.24 5.40 2.81
C HIS A 258 -18.79 4.97 1.45
N PRO A 259 -18.17 3.97 0.80
CA PRO A 259 -18.55 3.57 -0.55
C PRO A 259 -19.97 3.02 -0.60
N THR A 260 -20.75 3.49 -1.58
CA THR A 260 -22.10 2.97 -1.86
C THR A 260 -22.08 1.65 -2.63
N HIS A 261 -20.93 1.29 -3.21
CA HIS A 261 -20.75 0.08 -4.00
C HIS A 261 -19.60 -0.75 -3.44
N ALA A 262 -19.75 -2.06 -3.50
CA ALA A 262 -18.65 -3.01 -3.39
C ALA A 262 -18.46 -3.68 -4.76
N HIS A 263 -17.21 -3.80 -5.20
CA HIS A 263 -16.90 -4.39 -6.49
C HIS A 263 -16.47 -5.84 -6.31
N TRP A 264 -16.93 -6.70 -7.22
CA TRP A 264 -16.56 -8.11 -7.23
C TRP A 264 -16.26 -8.56 -8.65
N ALA A 265 -15.20 -9.33 -8.80
CA ALA A 265 -14.85 -10.01 -10.04
C ALA A 265 -14.16 -11.34 -9.71
N PRO A 266 -14.05 -12.29 -10.65
CA PRO A 266 -13.27 -13.51 -10.41
C PRO A 266 -11.81 -13.26 -10.02
N TRP A 267 -11.20 -12.17 -10.52
CA TRP A 267 -9.83 -11.74 -10.16
C TRP A 267 -9.77 -10.79 -8.95
N MET A 268 -10.92 -10.36 -8.44
CA MET A 268 -11.08 -9.57 -7.22
C MET A 268 -12.23 -10.14 -6.38
N PRO A 269 -12.07 -11.37 -5.86
CA PRO A 269 -13.15 -12.10 -5.23
C PRO A 269 -13.33 -11.65 -3.77
N VAL A 270 -13.86 -10.45 -3.55
CA VAL A 270 -14.15 -9.98 -2.18
C VAL A 270 -15.13 -10.92 -1.49
N ALA A 271 -14.81 -11.35 -0.28
CA ALA A 271 -15.71 -12.25 0.47
C ALA A 271 -16.84 -11.52 1.17
N THR A 272 -16.76 -10.20 1.32
CA THR A 272 -17.73 -9.42 2.07
C THR A 272 -18.13 -8.13 1.36
N ILE A 273 -19.38 -7.71 1.58
CA ILE A 273 -19.84 -6.33 1.34
C ILE A 273 -20.42 -5.78 2.64
N ARG A 274 -20.43 -4.46 2.80
CA ARG A 274 -21.02 -3.79 3.96
C ARG A 274 -22.51 -3.56 3.74
N ARG A 275 -23.29 -3.60 4.82
CA ARG A 275 -24.71 -3.22 4.81
C ARG A 275 -24.90 -1.87 4.10
N GLY A 276 -25.92 -1.79 3.24
CA GLY A 276 -26.25 -0.59 2.47
C GLY A 276 -25.50 -0.47 1.14
N GLN A 277 -24.55 -1.35 0.84
CA GLN A 277 -23.86 -1.35 -0.44
C GLN A 277 -24.62 -2.13 -1.51
N SER A 278 -24.59 -1.61 -2.74
CA SER A 278 -24.86 -2.40 -3.95
C SER A 278 -23.62 -3.21 -4.33
N LEU A 279 -23.81 -4.47 -4.70
CA LEU A 279 -22.74 -5.32 -5.21
C LEU A 279 -22.63 -5.12 -6.73
N ARG A 280 -21.54 -4.49 -7.16
CA ARG A 280 -21.19 -4.32 -8.58
C ARG A 280 -20.34 -5.50 -9.06
N VAL A 281 -20.91 -6.32 -9.93
CA VAL A 281 -20.20 -7.45 -10.56
C VAL A 281 -19.52 -6.97 -11.83
N LEU A 282 -18.21 -7.21 -11.95
CA LEU A 282 -17.39 -6.84 -13.09
C LEU A 282 -17.06 -8.05 -13.97
N SER A 283 -17.01 -7.83 -15.28
CA SER A 283 -16.55 -8.80 -16.29
C SER A 283 -15.75 -8.10 -17.39
N ASP A 284 -14.89 -8.85 -18.08
CA ASP A 284 -14.10 -8.39 -19.23
C ASP A 284 -14.90 -8.43 -20.55
N VAL A 285 -16.03 -9.14 -20.56
CA VAL A 285 -16.96 -9.26 -21.69
C VAL A 285 -18.42 -9.14 -21.21
N PRO A 286 -19.39 -8.81 -22.08
CA PRO A 286 -20.81 -8.85 -21.73
C PRO A 286 -21.19 -10.22 -21.16
N THR A 287 -21.74 -10.24 -19.95
CA THR A 287 -21.97 -11.47 -19.19
C THR A 287 -23.31 -11.40 -18.46
N ALA A 288 -24.11 -12.45 -18.56
CA ALA A 288 -25.27 -12.64 -17.68
C ALA A 288 -24.83 -13.20 -16.33
N VAL A 289 -25.36 -12.65 -15.25
CA VAL A 289 -25.03 -12.94 -13.87
C VAL A 289 -26.31 -13.35 -13.17
N ARG A 290 -26.37 -14.59 -12.68
CA ARG A 290 -27.42 -15.04 -11.77
C ARG A 290 -27.00 -14.79 -10.36
N TRP A 291 -27.95 -14.36 -9.53
CA TRP A 291 -27.69 -14.13 -8.12
C TRP A 291 -28.91 -14.45 -7.27
N ARG A 292 -28.67 -14.82 -6.01
CA ARG A 292 -29.73 -15.08 -5.02
C ARG A 292 -29.21 -14.85 -3.61
N VAL A 293 -30.11 -14.78 -2.64
CA VAL A 293 -29.75 -14.78 -1.22
C VAL A 293 -29.88 -16.20 -0.69
N ALA A 294 -28.86 -16.70 0.01
CA ALA A 294 -28.88 -18.03 0.59
C ALA A 294 -30.09 -18.21 1.54
N GLY A 295 -30.83 -19.31 1.39
CA GLY A 295 -32.03 -19.58 2.17
C GLY A 295 -33.29 -18.88 1.66
N ARG A 296 -33.24 -18.19 0.52
CA ARG A 296 -34.41 -17.64 -0.17
C ARG A 296 -34.55 -18.27 -1.56
N ASP A 297 -35.79 -18.40 -2.02
CA ASP A 297 -36.14 -19.04 -3.30
C ASP A 297 -36.09 -18.05 -4.48
N ASP A 298 -35.99 -16.75 -4.22
CA ASP A 298 -35.88 -15.72 -5.23
C ASP A 298 -34.45 -15.65 -5.80
N ALA A 299 -34.35 -15.90 -7.11
CA ALA A 299 -33.14 -15.67 -7.90
C ALA A 299 -33.39 -14.53 -8.89
N GLY A 300 -32.42 -13.63 -8.99
CA GLY A 300 -32.37 -12.58 -9.99
C GLY A 300 -31.35 -12.90 -11.09
N GLU A 301 -31.51 -12.26 -12.23
CA GLU A 301 -30.53 -12.24 -13.30
C GLU A 301 -30.24 -10.79 -13.68
N ALA A 302 -28.98 -10.47 -13.94
CA ALA A 302 -28.53 -9.17 -14.41
C ALA A 302 -27.53 -9.36 -15.55
N THR A 303 -27.58 -8.49 -16.56
CA THR A 303 -26.62 -8.51 -17.67
C THR A 303 -25.66 -7.35 -17.51
N THR A 304 -24.35 -7.62 -17.60
CA THR A 304 -23.34 -6.57 -17.51
C THR A 304 -23.39 -5.67 -18.75
N ALA A 305 -23.32 -4.36 -18.53
CA ALA A 305 -23.26 -3.32 -19.56
C ALA A 305 -21.87 -2.68 -19.58
N LEU A 306 -21.48 -2.04 -20.69
CA LEU A 306 -20.19 -1.34 -20.77
C LEU A 306 -20.09 -0.29 -19.64
N ALA A 307 -18.98 -0.35 -18.93
CA ALA A 307 -18.63 0.50 -17.80
C ALA A 307 -17.22 1.06 -18.02
N ALA A 308 -16.66 1.71 -16.99
CA ALA A 308 -15.34 2.27 -17.06
C ALA A 308 -14.22 1.28 -17.44
N LEU A 309 -13.17 1.83 -18.09
CA LEU A 309 -11.92 1.13 -18.42
C LEU A 309 -12.10 -0.07 -19.37
N GLY A 310 -13.15 -0.05 -20.18
CA GLY A 310 -13.48 -1.14 -21.11
C GLY A 310 -13.97 -2.42 -20.42
N LEU A 311 -14.34 -2.34 -19.14
CA LEU A 311 -14.98 -3.44 -18.42
C LEU A 311 -16.49 -3.39 -18.61
N HIS A 312 -17.16 -4.48 -18.25
CA HIS A 312 -18.60 -4.55 -18.14
C HIS A 312 -19.01 -4.68 -16.66
N ALA A 313 -20.10 -4.02 -16.28
CA ALA A 313 -20.59 -4.02 -14.90
C ALA A 313 -22.11 -4.28 -14.82
N ALA A 314 -22.55 -4.94 -13.74
CA ALA A 314 -23.95 -5.04 -13.34
C ALA A 314 -24.07 -4.79 -11.83
N ASP A 315 -25.00 -3.91 -11.44
CA ASP A 315 -25.30 -3.65 -10.04
C ASP A 315 -26.41 -4.58 -9.55
N LEU A 316 -26.12 -5.36 -8.53
CA LEU A 316 -27.09 -6.21 -7.85
C LEU A 316 -27.72 -5.40 -6.69
N PRO A 317 -29.06 -5.41 -6.54
CA PRO A 317 -29.77 -4.59 -5.56
C PRO A 317 -29.65 -5.13 -4.12
N THR A 318 -28.43 -5.15 -3.59
CA THR A 318 -28.09 -5.74 -2.29
C THR A 318 -28.17 -4.75 -1.13
N GLY A 319 -28.48 -3.48 -1.38
CA GLY A 319 -28.48 -2.42 -0.35
C GLY A 319 -29.48 -2.64 0.79
N ALA A 320 -30.54 -3.42 0.58
CA ALA A 320 -31.53 -3.75 1.60
C ALA A 320 -31.19 -5.00 2.43
N LEU A 321 -30.11 -5.72 2.09
CA LEU A 321 -29.70 -6.93 2.79
C LEU A 321 -29.12 -6.60 4.18
N ARG A 322 -29.29 -7.55 5.10
CA ARG A 322 -28.91 -7.42 6.50
C ARG A 322 -27.56 -8.11 6.75
N PRO A 323 -26.78 -7.65 7.72
CA PRO A 323 -25.60 -8.38 8.19
C PRO A 323 -25.93 -9.86 8.48
N GLY A 324 -25.11 -10.77 7.98
CA GLY A 324 -25.31 -12.22 8.02
C GLY A 324 -26.06 -12.81 6.81
N ASP A 325 -26.72 -11.99 5.97
CA ASP A 325 -27.22 -12.47 4.67
C ASP A 325 -26.02 -12.88 3.79
N THR A 326 -26.16 -13.99 3.05
CA THR A 326 -25.15 -14.44 2.08
C THR A 326 -25.69 -14.29 0.66
N ILE A 327 -25.00 -13.52 -0.17
CA ILE A 327 -25.25 -13.39 -1.60
C ILE A 327 -24.50 -14.51 -2.33
N LEU A 328 -25.20 -15.15 -3.24
CA LEU A 328 -24.68 -16.20 -4.10
C LEU A 328 -24.68 -15.68 -5.53
N VAL A 329 -23.53 -15.66 -6.19
CA VAL A 329 -23.34 -15.11 -7.54
C VAL A 329 -22.79 -16.19 -8.47
N GLU A 330 -23.37 -16.33 -9.64
CA GLU A 330 -22.93 -17.25 -10.68
C GLU A 330 -22.90 -16.55 -12.05
N PHE A 331 -21.81 -16.69 -12.79
CA PHE A 331 -21.71 -16.20 -14.17
C PHE A 331 -22.35 -17.24 -15.08
N VAL A 332 -23.29 -16.86 -15.95
CA VAL A 332 -23.99 -17.79 -16.84
C VAL A 332 -23.06 -18.20 -17.99
N ARG A 333 -22.18 -19.17 -17.74
CA ARG A 333 -21.24 -19.76 -18.71
C ARG A 333 -20.96 -21.22 -18.37
N ALA A 334 -20.53 -22.03 -19.35
CA ALA A 334 -20.23 -23.44 -19.09
C ALA A 334 -19.12 -23.59 -18.02
N GLY A 335 -19.39 -24.38 -16.97
CA GLY A 335 -18.43 -24.66 -15.89
C GLY A 335 -18.29 -23.56 -14.83
N SER A 336 -19.21 -22.60 -14.79
CA SER A 336 -19.29 -21.60 -13.72
C SER A 336 -19.48 -22.24 -12.35
N ARG A 337 -18.89 -21.60 -11.33
CA ARG A 337 -19.11 -21.95 -9.92
C ARG A 337 -19.91 -20.83 -9.27
N GLU A 338 -20.72 -21.21 -8.29
CA GLU A 338 -21.38 -20.25 -7.41
C GLU A 338 -20.35 -19.67 -6.43
N HIS A 339 -20.34 -18.34 -6.28
CA HIS A 339 -19.48 -17.60 -5.38
C HIS A 339 -20.28 -17.01 -4.24
N ARG A 340 -19.73 -17.06 -3.03
CA ARG A 340 -20.39 -16.65 -1.79
C ARG A 340 -19.82 -15.33 -1.31
N ILE A 341 -20.69 -14.38 -0.98
CA ILE A 341 -20.33 -13.05 -0.50
C ILE A 341 -21.22 -12.72 0.70
N GLU A 342 -20.63 -12.46 1.85
CA GLU A 342 -21.36 -12.18 3.08
C GLU A 342 -21.62 -10.68 3.26
N VAL A 343 -22.81 -10.33 3.74
CA VAL A 343 -23.11 -8.96 4.16
C VAL A 343 -22.64 -8.77 5.59
N THR A 344 -21.78 -7.79 5.82
CA THR A 344 -21.21 -7.46 7.14
C THR A 344 -21.70 -6.11 7.63
N GLU A 345 -21.50 -5.85 8.92
CA GLU A 345 -21.69 -4.50 9.46
C GLU A 345 -20.71 -3.51 8.82
N PRO A 346 -21.07 -2.22 8.71
CA PRO A 346 -20.11 -1.20 8.36
C PRO A 346 -18.92 -1.24 9.32
N VAL A 347 -17.71 -1.24 8.78
CA VAL A 347 -16.50 -1.17 9.59
C VAL A 347 -16.50 0.19 10.28
N SER A 348 -16.77 0.21 11.58
CA SER A 348 -16.53 1.41 12.39
C SER A 348 -15.01 1.61 12.44
N PRO A 349 -14.49 2.83 12.18
CA PRO A 349 -13.08 3.07 12.43
C PRO A 349 -12.80 2.76 13.92
N PRO A 350 -11.68 2.12 14.26
CA PRO A 350 -11.30 2.00 15.66
C PRO A 350 -11.24 3.42 16.26
N GLY A 351 -11.96 3.61 17.36
CA GLY A 351 -12.04 4.88 18.08
C GLY A 351 -10.74 5.29 18.75
#